data_AF-A0AA46DC58-F1
#
_entry.id   AF-A0AA46DC58-F1
#
_cell.length_a   1.000
_cell.length_b   1.000
_cell.length_c   1.000
_cell.angle_alpha   90.00
_cell.angle_beta   90.00
_cell.angle_gamma   90.00
#
_symmetry.space_group_name_H-M   'P 1'
#
loop_
_entity.id
_entity.type
_entity.pdbx_description
1 polymer ?
#
loop_
_entity_poly.entity_id
_entity_poly.type
_entity_poly.pdbx_seq_one_letter_code
_entity_poly.pdbx_strand_id
1 'polypeptide(L)'
;MAEIKISQLQVATALTGDEAVEVVQGGQNRRTTTQAIADLVPPASASTAGTMSPADKAKLDGIEAGATANASDAYLLARANHTGTQAIGTVAGLQDALDSKADAVHNHQASSVTDFNTAVYAKVKQILQQGSNVILTSNDGTEQISVASTGGGPGGGGANWGEIGGTLSSQTDLMSALNAKAEASHGHPQATTSTPGFMSADDKLKLDGIAVGATANSPDATLLNRANHTGTQAISTVAGLQDALDSKAPANITVESVAAVSYTLVPADNGKIKVFTSSSPVAITVPAGLGTGFSCTLVQGGTGALTLGAGAGATVGSLGGSLSTDGQKSAVSLLPIGTNAYLAVGALGSFVEAVYTALKSIIVDGSNVTTTENDTAKTITISAAGGGGGIADGDKGDITVSGSGATWTIDADAVNNAKLANMGSGTLKGRASAGTGDPEDLTAEQVRTLLNVADGATANASDTYLLNRANHSGTQAISTVAGLQDALDSKAPAALGVNTQTGANYTLQLTDRNSVVNRNSGSSNTTTVPPNSAVAFPVGSTVVIHQLGTGASSIVAGAGVTIRKRANRNLTLSGQYALATLVKIGTDEWVCSGDLEAV
;
A
#
# COMPACT_ATOMS: atom_id res chain seq x y z
N MET A 1 45.81 -39.40 7.61
CA MET A 1 47.17 -39.09 8.09
C MET A 1 48.14 -39.70 7.09
N ALA A 2 48.80 -39.00 6.17
CA ALA A 2 49.19 -37.60 6.11
C ALA A 2 48.16 -36.65 5.49
N GLU A 3 48.12 -35.42 6.00
CA GLU A 3 47.36 -34.29 5.45
C GLU A 3 48.05 -33.77 4.19
N ILE A 4 47.51 -34.09 3.01
CA ILE A 4 47.86 -33.38 1.78
C ILE A 4 47.09 -32.06 1.80
N LYS A 5 47.81 -30.94 1.85
CA LYS A 5 47.21 -29.60 1.75
C LYS A 5 46.58 -29.45 0.36
N ILE A 6 45.41 -28.79 0.25
CA ILE A 6 44.66 -28.61 -1.01
C ILE A 6 45.54 -28.08 -2.16
N SER A 7 46.53 -27.23 -1.84
CA SER A 7 47.49 -26.68 -2.79
C SER A 7 48.49 -27.68 -3.38
N GLN A 8 48.55 -28.90 -2.83
CA GLN A 8 49.43 -29.98 -3.25
C GLN A 8 48.68 -31.09 -4.00
N LEU A 9 47.36 -30.96 -4.18
CA LEU A 9 46.62 -31.78 -5.13
C LEU A 9 46.97 -31.29 -6.55
N GLN A 10 47.47 -32.18 -7.40
CA GLN A 10 47.63 -31.86 -8.83
C GLN A 10 46.28 -31.37 -9.36
N VAL A 11 46.29 -30.19 -9.98
CA VAL A 11 45.14 -29.68 -10.74
C VAL A 11 44.82 -30.72 -11.80
N ALA A 12 43.66 -31.36 -11.68
CA ALA A 12 43.23 -32.37 -12.64
C ALA A 12 43.17 -31.72 -14.02
N THR A 13 43.93 -32.28 -14.96
CA THR A 13 43.77 -31.98 -16.39
C THR A 13 42.36 -32.32 -16.82
N ALA A 14 41.82 -31.56 -17.78
CA ALA A 14 40.46 -31.75 -18.30
C ALA A 14 40.19 -33.23 -18.59
N LEU A 15 39.06 -33.74 -18.07
CA LEU A 15 38.62 -35.11 -18.25
C LEU A 15 38.52 -35.38 -19.77
N THR A 16 39.34 -36.32 -20.25
CA THR A 16 39.52 -36.74 -21.64
C THR A 16 38.41 -37.65 -22.15
N GLY A 17 37.53 -38.11 -21.27
CA GLY A 17 36.36 -38.89 -21.62
C GLY A 17 36.48 -40.37 -21.28
N ASP A 18 37.65 -40.87 -20.90
CA ASP A 18 37.88 -42.27 -20.52
C ASP A 18 38.16 -42.44 -19.01
N GLU A 19 38.05 -41.36 -18.23
CA GLU A 19 38.25 -41.42 -16.79
C GLU A 19 37.16 -42.23 -16.09
N ALA A 20 37.58 -43.17 -15.25
CA ALA A 20 36.69 -43.97 -14.44
C ALA A 20 36.06 -43.13 -13.33
N VAL A 21 34.79 -42.75 -13.50
CA VAL A 21 33.97 -42.16 -12.43
C VAL A 21 33.33 -43.31 -11.63
N GLU A 22 33.55 -43.35 -10.32
CA GLU A 22 32.84 -44.29 -9.45
C GLU A 22 31.40 -43.81 -9.27
N VAL A 23 30.45 -44.53 -9.86
CA VAL A 23 29.02 -44.32 -9.61
C VAL A 23 28.54 -45.44 -8.70
N VAL A 24 28.16 -45.10 -7.47
CA VAL A 24 27.63 -46.06 -6.50
C VAL A 24 26.18 -46.35 -6.88
N GLN A 25 25.94 -47.50 -7.52
CA GLN A 25 24.60 -48.08 -7.65
C GLN A 25 24.64 -49.52 -7.16
N GLY A 26 23.93 -49.81 -6.07
CA GLY A 26 23.71 -51.18 -5.59
C GLY A 26 24.92 -51.91 -4.96
N GLY A 27 25.95 -51.19 -4.49
CA GLY A 27 27.02 -51.80 -3.69
C GLY A 27 28.10 -52.56 -4.46
N GLN A 28 28.26 -52.31 -5.76
CA GLN A 28 29.43 -52.72 -6.55
C GLN A 28 29.97 -51.53 -7.35
N ASN A 29 31.26 -51.22 -7.22
CA ASN A 29 31.90 -50.17 -8.00
C ASN A 29 32.17 -50.68 -9.43
N ARG A 30 31.44 -50.16 -10.44
CA ARG A 30 31.77 -50.36 -11.86
C ARG A 30 32.30 -49.07 -12.45
N ARG A 31 33.45 -49.16 -13.12
CA ARG A 31 34.07 -48.06 -13.89
C ARG A 31 33.36 -47.94 -15.25
N THR A 32 32.99 -46.74 -15.67
CA THR A 32 32.41 -46.45 -17.01
C THR A 32 33.04 -45.18 -17.58
N THR A 33 33.22 -45.14 -18.91
CA THR A 33 33.79 -44.00 -19.64
C THR A 33 32.70 -43.02 -20.08
N THR A 34 33.07 -41.79 -20.38
CA THR A 34 32.19 -40.74 -20.95
C THR A 34 31.65 -41.13 -22.33
N GLN A 35 32.43 -41.88 -23.12
CA GLN A 35 31.92 -42.51 -24.35
C GLN A 35 30.81 -43.52 -24.05
N ALA A 36 30.94 -44.33 -22.98
CA ALA A 36 29.89 -45.26 -22.57
C ALA A 36 28.62 -44.55 -22.04
N ILE A 37 28.71 -43.29 -21.60
CA ILE A 37 27.56 -42.45 -21.26
C ILE A 37 26.91 -41.85 -22.53
N ALA A 38 27.71 -41.47 -23.53
CA ALA A 38 27.20 -41.00 -24.83
C ALA A 38 26.50 -42.12 -25.62
N ASP A 39 26.97 -43.36 -25.49
CA ASP A 39 26.39 -44.54 -26.14
C ASP A 39 25.10 -45.05 -25.46
N LEU A 40 24.66 -44.41 -24.36
CA LEU A 40 23.45 -44.80 -23.62
C LEU A 40 22.15 -44.48 -24.41
N VAL A 41 22.21 -43.59 -25.40
CA VAL A 41 21.14 -43.40 -26.40
C VAL A 41 21.75 -43.56 -27.81
N PRO A 42 21.63 -44.75 -28.45
CA PRO A 42 22.22 -44.98 -29.76
C PRO A 42 21.52 -44.13 -30.85
N PRO A 43 22.16 -43.88 -32.00
CA PRO A 43 21.49 -43.31 -33.16
C PRO A 43 20.27 -44.16 -33.55
N ALA A 44 19.15 -43.52 -33.89
CA ALA A 44 17.94 -44.25 -34.28
C ALA A 44 18.16 -45.06 -35.56
N SER A 45 17.65 -46.29 -35.59
CA SER A 45 17.60 -47.15 -36.77
C SER A 45 16.14 -47.42 -37.17
N ALA A 46 15.91 -47.95 -38.37
CA ALA A 46 14.56 -48.27 -38.84
C ALA A 46 13.83 -49.34 -38.00
N SER A 47 14.52 -50.00 -37.07
CA SER A 47 13.99 -51.04 -36.19
C SER A 47 14.18 -50.77 -34.70
N THR A 48 15.03 -49.81 -34.32
CA THR A 48 15.41 -49.57 -32.92
C THR A 48 15.36 -48.07 -32.61
N ALA A 49 14.62 -47.72 -31.55
CA ALA A 49 14.49 -46.34 -31.12
C ALA A 49 15.84 -45.83 -30.59
N GLY A 50 16.23 -44.65 -31.06
CA GLY A 50 17.43 -43.96 -30.61
C GLY A 50 17.08 -42.52 -30.23
N THR A 51 17.77 -41.55 -30.83
CA THR A 51 17.42 -40.11 -30.74
C THR A 51 16.09 -39.72 -31.39
N MET A 52 15.46 -40.63 -32.13
CA MET A 52 14.12 -40.52 -32.72
C MET A 52 13.47 -41.92 -32.86
N SER A 53 12.18 -41.98 -33.17
CA SER A 53 11.46 -43.25 -33.27
C SER A 53 11.88 -44.06 -34.51
N PRO A 54 11.75 -45.40 -34.51
CA PRO A 54 12.00 -46.22 -35.69
C PRO A 54 11.11 -45.85 -36.88
N ALA A 55 9.86 -45.44 -36.59
CA ALA A 55 8.91 -45.03 -37.62
C ALA A 55 9.33 -43.72 -38.30
N ASP A 56 9.85 -42.76 -37.53
CA ASP A 56 10.35 -41.51 -38.10
C ASP A 56 11.67 -41.74 -38.86
N LYS A 57 12.51 -42.67 -38.38
CA LYS A 57 13.74 -43.06 -39.09
C LYS A 57 13.45 -43.78 -40.40
N ALA A 58 12.48 -44.68 -40.43
CA ALA A 58 12.07 -45.36 -41.65
C ALA A 58 11.48 -44.38 -42.69
N LYS A 59 10.70 -43.38 -42.26
CA LYS A 59 10.19 -42.33 -43.15
C LYS A 59 11.32 -41.49 -43.73
N LEU A 60 12.33 -41.15 -42.91
CA LEU A 60 13.46 -40.35 -43.34
C LEU A 60 14.40 -41.13 -44.28
N ASP A 61 14.57 -42.43 -44.06
CA ASP A 61 15.39 -43.31 -44.91
C ASP A 61 14.78 -43.53 -46.30
N GLY A 62 13.47 -43.36 -46.44
CA GLY A 62 12.76 -43.42 -47.72
C GLY A 62 12.86 -42.15 -48.56
N ILE A 63 13.48 -41.08 -48.06
CA ILE A 63 13.65 -39.81 -48.77
C ILE A 63 15.11 -39.74 -49.27
N GLU A 64 15.31 -39.65 -50.58
CA GLU A 64 16.65 -39.45 -51.15
C GLU A 64 17.30 -38.17 -50.62
N ALA A 65 18.61 -38.20 -50.39
CA ALA A 65 19.36 -37.06 -49.89
C ALA A 65 19.20 -35.85 -50.84
N GLY A 66 18.60 -34.77 -50.34
CA GLY A 66 18.33 -33.56 -51.11
C GLY A 66 16.99 -33.54 -51.86
N ALA A 67 16.13 -34.55 -51.69
CA ALA A 67 14.82 -34.59 -52.34
C ALA A 67 13.96 -33.39 -51.92
N THR A 68 13.63 -32.54 -52.91
CA THR A 68 12.85 -31.29 -52.78
C THR A 68 13.40 -30.22 -51.83
N ALA A 69 14.66 -30.35 -51.41
CA ALA A 69 15.28 -29.39 -50.49
C ALA A 69 15.29 -27.98 -51.10
N ASN A 70 14.59 -27.04 -50.44
CA ASN A 70 14.46 -25.63 -50.82
C ASN A 70 13.80 -25.36 -52.18
N ALA A 71 13.07 -26.32 -52.75
CA ALA A 71 12.21 -26.06 -53.90
C ALA A 71 10.96 -25.31 -53.45
N SER A 72 10.67 -24.16 -54.08
CA SER A 72 9.45 -23.40 -53.79
C SER A 72 8.21 -24.09 -54.37
N ASP A 73 7.03 -23.81 -53.81
CA ASP A 73 5.76 -24.31 -54.34
C ASP A 73 5.61 -23.97 -55.84
N ALA A 74 6.07 -22.78 -56.25
CA ALA A 74 6.10 -22.36 -57.64
C ALA A 74 7.00 -23.26 -58.50
N TYR A 75 8.14 -23.71 -57.98
CA TYR A 75 9.05 -24.61 -58.69
C TYR A 75 8.47 -26.02 -58.84
N LEU A 76 7.76 -26.53 -57.83
CA LEU A 76 7.15 -27.87 -57.84
C LEU A 76 5.86 -27.92 -58.70
N LEU A 77 5.10 -26.83 -58.75
CA LEU A 77 3.86 -26.71 -59.52
C LEU A 77 4.08 -26.34 -61.00
N ALA A 78 5.25 -25.83 -61.36
CA ALA A 78 5.57 -25.47 -62.73
C ALA A 78 5.69 -26.72 -63.64
N ARG A 79 4.78 -26.86 -64.62
CA ARG A 79 4.83 -27.92 -65.65
C ARG A 79 6.16 -28.01 -66.38
N ALA A 80 6.89 -26.90 -66.51
CA ALA A 80 8.22 -26.87 -67.12
C ALA A 80 9.25 -27.75 -66.40
N ASN A 81 9.02 -28.03 -65.11
CA ASN A 81 9.90 -28.84 -64.27
C ASN A 81 9.42 -30.29 -64.12
N HIS A 82 8.31 -30.66 -64.77
CA HIS A 82 7.81 -32.03 -64.79
C HIS A 82 8.50 -32.79 -65.93
N THR A 83 9.47 -33.65 -65.60
CA THR A 83 10.32 -34.36 -66.58
C THR A 83 9.82 -35.77 -66.92
N GLY A 84 8.62 -36.14 -66.47
CA GLY A 84 7.98 -37.43 -66.75
C GLY A 84 7.01 -37.40 -67.92
N THR A 85 6.85 -38.52 -68.61
CA THR A 85 5.79 -38.73 -69.60
C THR A 85 4.47 -39.04 -68.89
N GLN A 86 3.41 -38.31 -69.22
CA GLN A 86 2.06 -38.58 -68.72
C GLN A 86 1.20 -39.10 -69.88
N ALA A 87 0.57 -40.25 -69.68
CA ALA A 87 -0.37 -40.78 -70.65
C ALA A 87 -1.61 -39.87 -70.70
N ILE A 88 -2.12 -39.62 -71.90
CA ILE A 88 -3.25 -38.71 -72.14
C ILE A 88 -4.49 -39.02 -71.28
N GLY A 89 -4.74 -40.30 -70.99
CA GLY A 89 -5.86 -40.76 -70.17
C GLY A 89 -5.78 -40.39 -68.68
N THR A 90 -4.63 -39.91 -68.19
CA THR A 90 -4.50 -39.46 -66.79
C THR A 90 -4.91 -38.00 -66.59
N VAL A 91 -5.20 -37.26 -67.67
CA VAL A 91 -5.68 -35.89 -67.62
C VAL A 91 -7.16 -35.87 -68.05
N ALA A 92 -8.06 -35.76 -67.07
CA ALA A 92 -9.50 -35.78 -67.31
C ALA A 92 -9.92 -34.73 -68.34
N GLY A 93 -10.63 -35.16 -69.39
CA GLY A 93 -11.14 -34.32 -70.48
C GLY A 93 -10.12 -33.95 -71.57
N LEU A 94 -8.84 -34.31 -71.44
CA LEU A 94 -7.83 -33.99 -72.46
C LEU A 94 -7.99 -34.85 -73.72
N GLN A 95 -8.35 -36.12 -73.56
CA GLN A 95 -8.65 -37.02 -74.68
C GLN A 95 -9.84 -36.48 -75.50
N ASP A 96 -10.95 -36.15 -74.83
CA ASP A 96 -12.14 -35.61 -75.49
C ASP A 96 -11.87 -34.28 -76.21
N ALA A 97 -11.04 -33.41 -75.62
CA ALA A 97 -10.66 -32.14 -76.21
C ALA A 97 -9.77 -32.28 -77.46
N LEU A 98 -8.87 -33.27 -77.48
CA LEU A 98 -8.01 -33.55 -78.62
C LEU A 98 -8.76 -34.31 -79.74
N ASP A 99 -9.61 -35.26 -79.37
CA ASP A 99 -10.46 -35.98 -80.33
C ASP A 99 -11.48 -35.04 -80.99
N SER A 100 -11.95 -34.02 -80.26
CA SER A 100 -12.81 -32.96 -80.81
C SER A 100 -12.08 -31.95 -81.70
N LYS A 101 -10.75 -32.05 -81.83
CA LYS A 101 -9.90 -31.23 -82.72
C LYS A 101 -9.47 -31.97 -83.99
N ALA A 102 -9.71 -33.28 -84.08
CA ALA A 102 -9.59 -34.01 -85.33
C ALA A 102 -10.90 -33.84 -86.13
N ASP A 103 -10.83 -33.32 -87.35
CA ASP A 103 -12.02 -33.15 -88.17
C ASP A 103 -12.66 -34.52 -88.49
N ALA A 104 -13.98 -34.63 -88.25
CA ALA A 104 -14.76 -35.86 -88.46
C ALA A 104 -14.76 -36.34 -89.93
N VAL A 105 -14.36 -35.48 -90.87
CA VAL A 105 -14.00 -35.85 -92.23
C VAL A 105 -12.72 -35.09 -92.58
N HIS A 106 -11.64 -35.83 -92.84
CA HIS A 106 -10.43 -35.28 -93.42
C HIS A 106 -10.05 -36.04 -94.69
N ASN A 107 -9.36 -35.35 -95.57
CA ASN A 107 -8.96 -35.79 -96.89
C ASN A 107 -7.43 -35.87 -96.97
N HIS A 108 -6.94 -37.03 -97.40
CA HIS A 108 -5.52 -37.19 -97.71
C HIS A 108 -5.30 -37.01 -99.22
N GLN A 109 -4.23 -36.33 -99.60
CA GLN A 109 -3.76 -36.42 -100.97
C GLN A 109 -3.05 -37.77 -101.15
N ALA A 110 -3.09 -38.36 -102.34
CA ALA A 110 -2.43 -39.63 -102.66
C ALA A 110 -0.95 -39.65 -102.27
N SER A 111 -0.26 -38.51 -102.38
CA SER A 111 1.14 -38.31 -101.98
C SER A 111 1.36 -38.34 -100.47
N SER A 112 0.30 -38.17 -99.67
CA SER A 112 0.33 -38.12 -98.21
C SER A 112 0.11 -39.50 -97.57
N VAL A 113 -0.17 -40.52 -98.36
CA VAL A 113 -0.40 -41.89 -97.93
C VAL A 113 0.70 -42.76 -98.54
N THR A 114 1.64 -43.17 -97.70
CA THR A 114 2.95 -43.71 -98.13
C THR A 114 2.84 -45.00 -98.96
N ASP A 115 1.73 -45.73 -98.85
CA ASP A 115 1.42 -46.98 -99.55
C ASP A 115 0.26 -46.83 -100.56
N PHE A 116 -0.17 -45.61 -100.89
CA PHE A 116 -1.33 -45.37 -101.76
C PHE A 116 -1.19 -46.04 -103.12
N ASN A 117 -0.01 -45.90 -103.76
CA ASN A 117 0.25 -46.50 -105.07
C ASN A 117 0.23 -48.03 -104.98
N THR A 118 0.84 -48.61 -103.94
CA THR A 118 0.85 -50.05 -103.68
C THR A 118 -0.56 -50.60 -103.45
N ALA A 119 -1.38 -49.91 -102.64
CA ALA A 119 -2.75 -50.30 -102.33
C ALA A 119 -3.68 -50.18 -103.56
N VAL A 120 -3.53 -49.11 -104.35
CA VAL A 120 -4.28 -48.91 -105.59
C VAL A 120 -3.87 -49.93 -106.65
N TYR A 121 -2.57 -50.18 -106.85
CA TYR A 121 -2.06 -51.21 -107.75
C TYR A 121 -2.61 -52.59 -107.38
N ALA A 122 -2.57 -52.97 -106.10
CA ALA A 122 -3.11 -54.24 -105.62
C ALA A 122 -4.61 -54.37 -105.91
N LYS A 123 -5.37 -53.27 -105.77
CA LYS A 123 -6.81 -53.26 -106.05
C LYS A 123 -7.11 -53.30 -107.55
N VAL A 124 -6.40 -52.54 -108.36
CA VAL A 124 -6.55 -52.52 -109.83
C VAL A 124 -6.17 -53.87 -110.44
N LYS A 125 -5.11 -54.51 -109.92
CA LYS A 125 -4.71 -55.89 -110.27
C LYS A 125 -5.81 -56.92 -110.00
N GLN A 126 -6.61 -56.75 -108.95
CA GLN A 126 -7.75 -57.64 -108.65
C GLN A 126 -8.99 -57.38 -109.52
N ILE A 127 -9.23 -56.13 -109.93
CA ILE A 127 -10.47 -55.75 -110.62
C ILE A 127 -10.35 -55.96 -112.13
N LEU A 128 -9.18 -55.75 -112.73
CA LEU A 128 -8.99 -55.90 -114.16
C LEU A 128 -8.99 -57.37 -114.57
N GLN A 129 -9.88 -57.73 -115.50
CA GLN A 129 -9.95 -59.05 -116.12
C GLN A 129 -9.59 -58.94 -117.60
N GLN A 130 -8.74 -59.82 -118.11
CA GLN A 130 -8.32 -59.77 -119.50
C GLN A 130 -9.43 -60.29 -120.45
N GLY A 131 -9.72 -59.54 -121.52
CA GLY A 131 -10.63 -59.96 -122.58
C GLY A 131 -9.91 -60.78 -123.67
N SER A 132 -10.66 -61.40 -124.59
CA SER A 132 -10.12 -62.40 -125.54
C SER A 132 -8.94 -61.94 -126.42
N ASN A 133 -8.83 -60.64 -126.71
CA ASN A 133 -7.77 -60.08 -127.56
C ASN A 133 -6.80 -59.17 -126.79
N VAL A 134 -6.80 -59.26 -125.46
CA VAL A 134 -6.01 -58.42 -124.57
C VAL A 134 -5.26 -59.31 -123.59
N ILE A 135 -3.96 -59.07 -123.43
CA ILE A 135 -3.15 -59.67 -122.37
C ILE A 135 -2.88 -58.59 -121.34
N LEU A 136 -3.17 -58.90 -120.07
CA LEU A 136 -2.81 -58.09 -118.92
C LEU A 136 -1.67 -58.77 -118.17
N THR A 137 -0.52 -58.11 -118.06
CA THR A 137 0.62 -58.62 -117.31
C THR A 137 0.91 -57.69 -116.14
N SER A 138 0.78 -58.19 -114.92
CA SER A 138 1.11 -57.45 -113.69
C SER A 138 2.59 -57.59 -113.35
N ASN A 139 3.27 -56.48 -113.07
CA ASN A 139 4.63 -56.45 -112.53
C ASN A 139 4.62 -55.86 -111.11
N ASP A 140 4.70 -56.75 -110.13
CA ASP A 140 4.63 -56.37 -108.71
C ASP A 140 5.86 -55.59 -108.24
N GLY A 141 6.99 -55.67 -108.93
CA GLY A 141 8.21 -54.93 -108.57
C GLY A 141 8.20 -53.46 -108.98
N THR A 142 7.46 -53.11 -110.03
CA THR A 142 7.30 -51.72 -110.51
C THR A 142 5.91 -51.16 -110.29
N GLU A 143 5.01 -51.93 -109.67
CA GLU A 143 3.60 -51.60 -109.42
C GLU A 143 2.86 -51.15 -110.70
N GLN A 144 3.11 -51.85 -111.81
CA GLN A 144 2.53 -51.55 -113.12
C GLN A 144 1.78 -52.75 -113.73
N ILE A 145 0.70 -52.47 -114.46
CA ILE A 145 -0.03 -53.46 -115.27
C ILE A 145 0.11 -53.05 -116.74
N SER A 146 0.78 -53.89 -117.52
CA SER A 146 0.95 -53.68 -118.97
C SER A 146 -0.19 -54.33 -119.74
N VAL A 147 -0.76 -53.60 -120.70
CA VAL A 147 -1.88 -54.03 -121.54
C VAL A 147 -1.41 -54.16 -122.98
N ALA A 148 -1.52 -55.35 -123.58
CA ALA A 148 -1.15 -55.60 -124.98
C ALA A 148 -2.32 -56.20 -125.75
N SER A 149 -2.52 -55.78 -127.01
CA SER A 149 -3.50 -56.38 -127.92
C SER A 149 -2.91 -57.55 -128.70
N THR A 150 -3.65 -58.64 -128.89
CA THR A 150 -3.17 -59.83 -129.62
C THR A 150 -3.59 -59.90 -131.10
N GLY A 151 -4.18 -58.86 -131.71
CA GLY A 151 -4.48 -58.89 -133.15
C GLY A 151 -4.86 -57.56 -133.80
N GLY A 152 -4.30 -57.29 -135.01
CA GLY A 152 -4.70 -56.14 -135.83
C GLY A 152 -3.93 -55.89 -137.13
N GLY A 153 -4.21 -56.69 -138.17
CA GLY A 153 -4.11 -56.37 -139.62
C GLY A 153 -4.74 -57.54 -140.42
N PRO A 154 -5.19 -57.46 -141.70
CA PRO A 154 -5.50 -56.36 -142.65
C PRO A 154 -6.93 -56.43 -143.31
N GLY A 155 -7.28 -55.52 -144.26
CA GLY A 155 -8.31 -55.69 -145.34
C GLY A 155 -9.54 -54.74 -145.32
N GLY A 156 -10.17 -54.23 -146.39
CA GLY A 156 -10.16 -54.34 -147.90
C GLY A 156 -11.44 -53.60 -148.45
N GLY A 157 -11.68 -53.22 -149.72
CA GLY A 157 -11.10 -53.47 -151.07
C GLY A 157 -11.74 -52.53 -152.14
N GLY A 158 -11.42 -52.55 -153.45
CA GLY A 158 -10.57 -53.46 -154.23
C GLY A 158 -10.31 -53.04 -155.70
N ALA A 159 -9.46 -53.87 -156.35
CA ALA A 159 -9.08 -54.03 -157.78
C ALA A 159 -8.30 -52.87 -158.45
N ASN A 160 -7.11 -53.01 -159.06
CA ASN A 160 -6.21 -54.13 -159.35
C ASN A 160 -4.76 -53.60 -159.37
N TRP A 161 -3.82 -54.49 -159.03
CA TRP A 161 -2.38 -54.23 -158.94
C TRP A 161 -1.74 -53.72 -160.24
N GLY A 162 -0.91 -52.69 -160.11
CA GLY A 162 0.08 -52.26 -161.09
C GLY A 162 1.21 -51.52 -160.37
N GLU A 163 2.44 -51.89 -160.66
CA GLU A 163 3.65 -51.59 -159.89
C GLU A 163 4.04 -50.09 -159.82
N ILE A 164 4.97 -49.84 -158.90
CA ILE A 164 5.64 -48.58 -158.54
C ILE A 164 6.25 -47.85 -159.75
N GLY A 165 5.94 -46.55 -159.88
CA GLY A 165 6.66 -45.63 -160.77
C GLY A 165 6.05 -44.23 -160.91
N GLY A 166 6.06 -43.39 -159.86
CA GLY A 166 5.62 -41.98 -159.97
C GLY A 166 5.88 -41.12 -158.72
N THR A 167 6.02 -39.80 -158.92
CA THR A 167 6.31 -38.79 -157.88
C THR A 167 5.09 -38.38 -157.06
N LEU A 168 5.37 -37.95 -155.82
CA LEU A 168 4.43 -37.74 -154.70
C LEU A 168 3.34 -36.66 -154.91
N SER A 169 3.46 -35.79 -155.91
CA SER A 169 2.47 -34.76 -156.22
C SER A 169 1.14 -35.31 -156.76
N SER A 170 1.12 -36.59 -157.13
CA SER A 170 -0.04 -37.26 -157.73
C SER A 170 -0.85 -38.09 -156.72
N GLN A 171 -0.57 -37.95 -155.42
CA GLN A 171 -1.17 -38.71 -154.30
C GLN A 171 -2.06 -37.78 -153.43
N THR A 172 -3.19 -37.34 -153.99
CA THR A 172 -4.14 -36.39 -153.37
C THR A 172 -4.86 -36.93 -152.13
N ASP A 173 -4.90 -38.26 -152.00
CA ASP A 173 -5.50 -39.02 -150.90
C ASP A 173 -4.70 -38.91 -149.59
N LEU A 174 -3.36 -38.98 -149.66
CA LEU A 174 -2.48 -38.78 -148.50
C LEU A 174 -2.57 -37.35 -147.94
N MET A 175 -2.74 -36.34 -148.80
CA MET A 175 -2.86 -34.94 -148.39
C MET A 175 -4.15 -34.67 -147.59
N SER A 176 -5.23 -35.36 -147.92
CA SER A 176 -6.52 -35.18 -147.23
C SER A 176 -6.55 -35.86 -145.86
N ALA A 177 -5.84 -36.99 -145.70
CA ALA A 177 -5.74 -37.69 -144.42
C ALA A 177 -4.89 -36.94 -143.38
N LEU A 178 -3.87 -36.19 -143.82
CA LEU A 178 -2.96 -35.46 -142.93
C LEU A 178 -3.57 -34.15 -142.40
N ASN A 179 -4.40 -33.47 -143.19
CA ASN A 179 -5.07 -32.23 -142.80
C ASN A 179 -6.23 -32.42 -141.79
N ALA A 180 -6.64 -33.66 -141.50
CA ALA A 180 -7.80 -33.97 -140.67
C ALA A 180 -7.48 -34.41 -139.22
N LYS A 181 -6.26 -34.16 -138.69
CA LYS A 181 -5.80 -34.78 -137.43
C LYS A 181 -5.28 -33.91 -136.25
N ALA A 182 -5.46 -32.57 -136.19
CA ALA A 182 -5.63 -31.80 -134.91
C ALA A 182 -5.64 -30.26 -135.08
N GLU A 183 -6.44 -29.56 -134.25
CA GLU A 183 -6.60 -28.09 -134.19
C GLU A 183 -5.59 -27.36 -133.27
N ALA A 184 -5.42 -26.04 -133.49
CA ALA A 184 -4.22 -25.25 -133.10
C ALA A 184 -4.40 -24.12 -132.05
N SER A 185 -5.30 -24.17 -131.05
CA SER A 185 -5.30 -23.13 -129.98
C SER A 185 -6.00 -23.47 -128.64
N HIS A 186 -5.36 -23.15 -127.49
CA HIS A 186 -6.00 -22.75 -126.21
C HIS A 186 -5.04 -21.95 -125.27
N GLY A 187 -5.56 -21.14 -124.33
CA GLY A 187 -4.79 -20.34 -123.34
C GLY A 187 -5.60 -19.96 -122.06
N HIS A 188 -4.95 -19.35 -121.04
CA HIS A 188 -5.51 -19.05 -119.69
C HIS A 188 -5.37 -17.57 -119.23
N PRO A 189 -6.39 -16.93 -118.62
CA PRO A 189 -6.35 -15.53 -118.14
C PRO A 189 -5.81 -15.32 -116.71
N GLN A 190 -5.49 -14.06 -116.33
CA GLN A 190 -5.05 -13.69 -114.97
C GLN A 190 -6.15 -13.83 -113.90
N ALA A 191 -5.75 -14.10 -112.65
CA ALA A 191 -6.66 -14.22 -111.51
C ALA A 191 -7.11 -12.85 -110.98
N THR A 192 -8.40 -12.72 -110.69
CA THR A 192 -9.00 -11.57 -110.01
C THR A 192 -9.69 -12.04 -108.73
N THR A 193 -10.16 -11.11 -107.88
CA THR A 193 -10.90 -11.43 -106.64
C THR A 193 -12.28 -12.05 -106.88
N SER A 194 -12.66 -12.31 -108.14
CA SER A 194 -13.94 -12.94 -108.51
C SER A 194 -13.85 -13.94 -109.67
N THR A 195 -12.76 -13.94 -110.45
CA THR A 195 -12.52 -14.91 -111.53
C THR A 195 -11.17 -15.61 -111.32
N PRO A 196 -11.16 -16.94 -111.17
CA PRO A 196 -9.92 -17.70 -111.03
C PRO A 196 -9.04 -17.61 -112.29
N GLY A 197 -7.74 -17.49 -112.08
CA GLY A 197 -6.70 -17.63 -113.11
C GLY A 197 -5.70 -18.68 -112.67
N PHE A 198 -4.43 -18.31 -112.54
CA PHE A 198 -3.40 -19.18 -111.92
C PHE A 198 -3.50 -19.31 -110.39
N MET A 199 -4.37 -18.53 -109.73
CA MET A 199 -4.72 -18.66 -108.31
C MET A 199 -6.21 -18.40 -108.10
N SER A 200 -6.74 -18.81 -106.94
CA SER A 200 -8.15 -18.62 -106.61
C SER A 200 -8.49 -17.15 -106.34
N ALA A 201 -9.78 -16.82 -106.47
CA ALA A 201 -10.30 -15.51 -106.12
C ALA A 201 -10.09 -15.16 -104.63
N ASP A 202 -10.21 -16.15 -103.74
CA ASP A 202 -10.05 -15.99 -102.29
C ASP A 202 -8.59 -15.73 -101.90
N ASP A 203 -7.63 -16.42 -102.55
CA ASP A 203 -6.21 -16.18 -102.29
C ASP A 203 -5.79 -14.79 -102.76
N LYS A 204 -6.36 -14.32 -103.89
CA LYS A 204 -6.16 -12.94 -104.34
C LYS A 204 -6.73 -11.92 -103.35
N LEU A 205 -7.89 -12.20 -102.74
CA LEU A 205 -8.51 -11.31 -101.75
C LEU A 205 -7.68 -11.20 -100.47
N LYS A 206 -7.13 -12.32 -99.97
CA LYS A 206 -6.22 -12.33 -98.81
C LYS A 206 -4.94 -11.55 -99.07
N LEU A 207 -4.37 -11.71 -100.26
CA LEU A 207 -3.14 -11.00 -100.64
C LEU A 207 -3.37 -9.49 -100.76
N ASP A 208 -4.55 -9.07 -101.24
CA ASP A 208 -4.93 -7.66 -101.32
C ASP A 208 -5.13 -7.00 -99.94
N GLY A 209 -5.43 -7.77 -98.89
CA GLY A 209 -5.60 -7.27 -97.52
C GLY A 209 -4.29 -6.97 -96.78
N ILE A 210 -3.14 -7.41 -97.32
CA ILE A 210 -1.83 -7.13 -96.74
C ILE A 210 -1.31 -5.83 -97.35
N ALA A 211 -1.06 -4.82 -96.51
CA ALA A 211 -0.48 -3.56 -96.98
C ALA A 211 0.86 -3.81 -97.69
N VAL A 212 1.06 -3.18 -98.84
CA VAL A 212 2.30 -3.33 -99.64
C VAL A 212 3.51 -3.01 -98.75
N GLY A 213 4.39 -4.01 -98.55
CA GLY A 213 5.60 -3.88 -97.74
C GLY A 213 5.44 -4.19 -96.24
N ALA A 214 4.29 -4.66 -95.77
CA ALA A 214 4.06 -4.99 -94.36
C ALA A 214 5.09 -6.03 -93.85
N THR A 215 5.92 -5.61 -92.88
CA THR A 215 7.00 -6.40 -92.24
C THR A 215 8.04 -7.02 -93.18
N ALA A 216 8.08 -6.60 -94.45
CA ALA A 216 9.04 -7.15 -95.42
C ALA A 216 10.48 -6.93 -94.94
N ASN A 217 11.21 -8.02 -94.72
CA ASN A 217 12.62 -8.06 -94.31
C ASN A 217 12.98 -7.26 -93.04
N SER A 218 12.03 -7.01 -92.13
CA SER A 218 12.36 -6.38 -90.83
C SER A 218 13.05 -7.41 -89.92
N PRO A 219 14.31 -7.20 -89.50
CA PRO A 219 15.01 -8.17 -88.67
C PRO A 219 14.43 -8.20 -87.26
N ASP A 220 14.62 -9.33 -86.56
CA ASP A 220 14.16 -9.52 -85.18
C ASP A 220 14.66 -8.42 -84.24
N ALA A 221 15.87 -7.91 -84.46
CA ALA A 221 16.42 -6.80 -83.71
C ALA A 221 15.59 -5.50 -83.83
N THR A 222 14.91 -5.27 -84.95
CA THR A 222 14.02 -4.12 -85.15
C THR A 222 12.65 -4.37 -84.55
N LEU A 223 12.13 -5.60 -84.65
CA LEU A 223 10.81 -6.01 -84.15
C LEU A 223 10.77 -6.21 -82.62
N LEU A 224 11.88 -6.62 -82.00
CA LEU A 224 12.00 -6.86 -80.56
C LEU A 224 12.55 -5.65 -79.78
N ASN A 225 13.02 -4.61 -80.46
CA ASN A 225 13.56 -3.43 -79.78
C ASN A 225 12.43 -2.56 -79.22
N ARG A 226 12.35 -2.49 -77.88
CA ARG A 226 11.42 -1.63 -77.13
C ARG A 226 11.41 -0.17 -77.57
N ALA A 227 12.52 0.36 -78.09
CA ALA A 227 12.59 1.74 -78.59
C ALA A 227 11.64 1.99 -79.77
N ASN A 228 11.27 0.95 -80.52
CA ASN A 228 10.34 1.02 -81.65
C ASN A 228 8.88 0.73 -81.25
N HIS A 229 8.61 0.39 -79.99
CA HIS A 229 7.24 0.24 -79.50
C HIS A 229 6.66 1.63 -79.24
N THR A 230 5.58 1.98 -79.94
CA THR A 230 4.76 3.16 -79.64
C THR A 230 3.55 2.74 -78.79
N GLY A 231 3.28 3.46 -77.68
CA GLY A 231 2.18 3.16 -76.75
C GLY A 231 2.62 3.01 -75.27
N THR A 232 1.64 2.97 -74.36
CA THR A 232 1.86 2.78 -72.91
C THR A 232 1.77 1.30 -72.55
N GLN A 233 2.68 0.80 -71.70
CA GLN A 233 2.65 -0.57 -71.16
C GLN A 233 2.49 -0.52 -69.64
N ALA A 234 1.53 -1.25 -69.10
CA ALA A 234 1.34 -1.36 -67.66
C ALA A 234 2.46 -2.21 -67.03
N ILE A 235 2.84 -1.90 -65.79
CA ILE A 235 3.95 -2.59 -65.12
C ILE A 235 3.71 -4.10 -64.96
N SER A 236 2.44 -4.50 -64.87
CA SER A 236 2.00 -5.89 -64.75
C SER A 236 2.30 -6.75 -65.97
N THR A 237 2.61 -6.16 -67.13
CA THR A 237 2.96 -6.92 -68.33
C THR A 237 4.44 -7.31 -68.41
N VAL A 238 5.27 -6.86 -67.46
CA VAL A 238 6.70 -7.21 -67.36
C VAL A 238 6.93 -8.03 -66.09
N ALA A 239 7.13 -9.34 -66.25
CA ALA A 239 7.34 -10.26 -65.14
C ALA A 239 8.52 -9.83 -64.26
N GLY A 240 8.32 -9.81 -62.94
CA GLY A 240 9.35 -9.49 -61.93
C GLY A 240 9.69 -8.00 -61.74
N LEU A 241 9.16 -7.10 -62.58
CA LEU A 241 9.44 -5.66 -62.45
C LEU A 241 8.80 -5.05 -61.19
N GLN A 242 7.61 -5.53 -60.80
CA GLN A 242 6.93 -5.11 -59.57
C GLN A 242 7.77 -5.47 -58.34
N ASP A 243 8.20 -6.73 -58.23
CA ASP A 243 9.02 -7.21 -57.10
C ASP A 243 10.37 -6.47 -57.01
N ALA A 244 11.00 -6.21 -58.16
CA ALA A 244 12.26 -5.47 -58.21
C ALA A 244 12.11 -4.02 -57.72
N LEU A 245 10.99 -3.36 -57.99
CA LEU A 245 10.71 -2.00 -57.51
C LEU A 245 10.29 -1.99 -56.05
N ASP A 246 9.46 -2.94 -55.62
CA ASP A 246 9.03 -3.07 -54.22
C ASP A 246 10.22 -3.36 -53.30
N SER A 247 11.22 -4.13 -53.75
CA SER A 247 12.47 -4.34 -53.01
C SER A 247 13.37 -3.10 -52.89
N LYS A 248 13.10 -2.04 -53.66
CA LYS A 248 13.82 -0.76 -53.62
C LYS A 248 13.07 0.34 -52.88
N ALA A 249 11.81 0.11 -52.50
CA ALA A 249 11.06 1.05 -51.68
C ALA A 249 11.69 1.13 -50.27
N PRO A 250 11.85 2.34 -49.69
CA PRO A 250 12.30 2.46 -48.30
C PRO A 250 11.32 1.72 -47.39
N ALA A 251 11.83 0.83 -46.54
CA ALA A 251 11.01 0.06 -45.62
C ALA A 251 10.21 1.01 -44.71
N ASN A 252 8.89 0.91 -44.72
CA ASN A 252 8.04 1.64 -43.79
C ASN A 252 8.40 1.25 -42.36
N ILE A 253 8.54 2.24 -41.47
CA ILE A 253 8.77 1.99 -40.04
C ILE A 253 7.56 1.24 -39.49
N THR A 254 7.80 0.03 -38.98
CA THR A 254 6.74 -0.83 -38.42
C THR A 254 6.65 -0.61 -36.90
N VAL A 255 5.44 -0.39 -36.39
CA VAL A 255 5.15 -0.23 -34.96
C VAL A 255 4.51 -1.50 -34.42
N GLU A 256 5.10 -2.11 -33.39
CA GLU A 256 4.59 -3.33 -32.76
C GLU A 256 4.35 -3.11 -31.27
N SER A 257 3.18 -3.53 -30.78
CA SER A 257 2.85 -3.48 -29.35
C SER A 257 3.30 -4.77 -28.64
N VAL A 258 3.96 -4.64 -27.49
CA VAL A 258 4.42 -5.75 -26.66
C VAL A 258 3.82 -5.62 -25.27
N ALA A 259 3.17 -6.67 -24.77
CA ALA A 259 2.52 -6.67 -23.45
C ALA A 259 3.30 -7.45 -22.38
N ALA A 260 4.51 -7.90 -22.68
CA ALA A 260 5.34 -8.69 -21.78
C ALA A 260 6.02 -7.85 -20.69
N VAL A 261 6.37 -8.50 -19.57
CA VAL A 261 7.19 -7.94 -18.47
C VAL A 261 8.70 -8.18 -18.68
N SER A 262 9.06 -8.90 -19.75
CA SER A 262 10.44 -9.05 -20.22
C SER A 262 10.45 -9.25 -21.73
N TYR A 263 11.51 -8.80 -22.40
CA TYR A 263 11.67 -8.97 -23.83
C TYR A 263 13.15 -8.98 -24.23
N THR A 264 13.59 -10.03 -24.91
CA THR A 264 14.92 -10.08 -25.51
C THR A 264 14.82 -9.61 -26.95
N LEU A 265 15.58 -8.59 -27.32
CA LEU A 265 15.63 -8.10 -28.70
C LEU A 265 16.12 -9.21 -29.64
N VAL A 266 15.55 -9.27 -30.83
CA VAL A 266 15.94 -10.21 -31.89
C VAL A 266 16.31 -9.45 -33.16
N PRO A 267 17.08 -10.04 -34.10
CA PRO A 267 17.43 -9.37 -35.37
C PRO A 267 16.22 -8.84 -36.15
N ALA A 268 15.06 -9.50 -36.02
CA ALA A 268 13.81 -9.09 -36.65
C ALA A 268 13.19 -7.80 -36.08
N ASP A 269 13.69 -7.26 -34.97
CA ASP A 269 13.28 -5.97 -34.41
C ASP A 269 14.00 -4.78 -35.06
N ASN A 270 14.99 -5.03 -35.93
CA ASN A 270 15.75 -3.98 -36.58
C ASN A 270 14.83 -3.06 -37.41
N GLY A 271 14.98 -1.74 -37.23
CA GLY A 271 14.18 -0.71 -37.88
C GLY A 271 12.76 -0.54 -37.36
N LYS A 272 12.36 -1.29 -36.31
CA LYS A 272 11.01 -1.23 -35.74
C LYS A 272 10.90 -0.28 -34.55
N ILE A 273 9.66 0.13 -34.26
CA ILE A 273 9.27 0.76 -33.00
C ILE A 273 8.52 -0.28 -32.16
N LYS A 274 9.06 -0.63 -30.99
CA LYS A 274 8.45 -1.56 -30.03
C LYS A 274 7.78 -0.77 -28.91
N VAL A 275 6.46 -0.81 -28.83
CA VAL A 275 5.66 -0.10 -27.83
C VAL A 275 5.26 -1.06 -26.72
N PHE A 276 5.85 -0.90 -25.55
CA PHE A 276 5.61 -1.79 -24.40
C PHE A 276 4.45 -1.30 -23.55
N THR A 277 3.38 -2.08 -23.45
CA THR A 277 2.10 -1.65 -22.86
C THR A 277 1.90 -2.13 -21.42
N SER A 278 2.84 -2.89 -20.86
CA SER A 278 2.78 -3.41 -19.49
C SER A 278 2.72 -2.28 -18.44
N SER A 279 1.91 -2.49 -17.40
CA SER A 279 1.87 -1.63 -16.21
C SER A 279 2.95 -1.96 -15.18
N SER A 280 3.52 -3.16 -15.26
CA SER A 280 4.66 -3.62 -14.44
C SER A 280 5.99 -3.35 -15.16
N PRO A 281 7.10 -3.11 -14.42
CA PRO A 281 8.41 -2.90 -15.02
C PRO A 281 8.77 -3.98 -16.05
N VAL A 282 9.32 -3.56 -17.19
CA VAL A 282 9.68 -4.44 -18.31
C VAL A 282 11.20 -4.52 -18.44
N ALA A 283 11.76 -5.71 -18.31
CA ALA A 283 13.19 -5.95 -18.54
C ALA A 283 13.46 -6.19 -20.03
N ILE A 284 14.20 -5.29 -20.69
CA ILE A 284 14.62 -5.43 -22.08
C ILE A 284 16.05 -5.94 -22.14
N THR A 285 16.27 -7.13 -22.68
CA THR A 285 17.62 -7.67 -22.87
C THR A 285 18.12 -7.35 -24.28
N VAL A 286 19.31 -6.75 -24.37
CA VAL A 286 20.03 -6.51 -25.61
C VAL A 286 21.12 -7.58 -25.76
N PRO A 287 20.91 -8.67 -26.51
CA PRO A 287 21.88 -9.75 -26.66
C PRO A 287 22.99 -9.41 -27.66
N ALA A 288 24.05 -10.23 -27.68
CA ALA A 288 25.00 -10.26 -28.78
C ALA A 288 24.35 -10.87 -30.05
N GLY A 289 24.85 -10.51 -31.24
CA GLY A 289 24.43 -11.14 -32.49
C GLY A 289 23.17 -10.58 -33.16
N LEU A 290 22.76 -9.35 -32.84
CA LEU A 290 21.62 -8.67 -33.49
C LEU A 290 21.89 -8.22 -34.95
N GLY A 291 23.13 -8.38 -35.42
CA GLY A 291 23.57 -7.95 -36.76
C GLY A 291 24.15 -6.53 -36.79
N THR A 292 24.93 -6.23 -37.83
CA THR A 292 25.51 -4.90 -38.05
C THR A 292 24.43 -3.90 -38.41
N GLY A 293 24.51 -2.68 -37.86
CA GLY A 293 23.52 -1.64 -38.12
C GLY A 293 22.16 -1.83 -37.43
N PHE A 294 22.06 -2.76 -36.46
CA PHE A 294 20.82 -2.94 -35.69
C PHE A 294 20.44 -1.63 -34.98
N SER A 295 19.21 -1.17 -35.22
CA SER A 295 18.60 -0.04 -34.52
C SER A 295 17.14 -0.37 -34.21
N CYS A 296 16.67 -0.01 -33.02
CA CYS A 296 15.28 -0.23 -32.60
C CYS A 296 14.89 0.89 -31.65
N THR A 297 13.69 1.46 -31.83
CA THR A 297 13.12 2.42 -30.88
C THR A 297 12.17 1.68 -29.95
N LEU A 298 12.39 1.83 -28.66
CA LEU A 298 11.60 1.24 -27.59
C LEU A 298 10.78 2.36 -26.94
N VAL A 299 9.47 2.18 -26.86
CA VAL A 299 8.56 3.20 -26.32
C VAL A 299 7.84 2.63 -25.11
N GLN A 300 7.90 3.34 -23.99
CA GLN A 300 7.13 3.01 -22.80
C GLN A 300 5.65 3.38 -23.01
N GLY A 301 4.85 2.45 -23.53
CA GLY A 301 3.42 2.64 -23.75
C GLY A 301 2.59 2.59 -22.45
N GLY A 302 2.94 1.68 -21.54
CA GLY A 302 2.30 1.46 -20.22
C GLY A 302 3.01 2.16 -19.06
N THR A 303 2.54 1.97 -17.83
CA THR A 303 3.15 2.60 -16.63
C THR A 303 4.43 1.90 -16.15
N GLY A 304 4.71 0.69 -16.62
CA GLY A 304 5.92 -0.05 -16.27
C GLY A 304 7.15 0.52 -16.97
N ALA A 305 8.17 0.91 -16.20
CA ALA A 305 9.43 1.39 -16.75
C ALA A 305 10.14 0.32 -17.59
N LEU A 306 10.69 0.71 -18.74
CA LEU A 306 11.52 -0.17 -19.56
C LEU A 306 12.96 -0.05 -19.10
N THR A 307 13.54 -1.14 -18.64
CA THR A 307 14.94 -1.17 -18.20
C THR A 307 15.75 -2.01 -19.17
N LEU A 308 16.70 -1.37 -19.85
CA LEU A 308 17.61 -2.01 -20.77
C LEU A 308 18.75 -2.68 -20.00
N GLY A 309 18.96 -3.95 -20.25
CA GLY A 309 20.09 -4.73 -19.73
C GLY A 309 20.92 -5.30 -20.88
N ALA A 310 22.24 -5.22 -20.75
CA ALA A 310 23.13 -5.92 -21.67
C ALA A 310 23.08 -7.43 -21.41
N GLY A 311 22.77 -8.22 -22.44
CA GLY A 311 22.92 -9.67 -22.41
C GLY A 311 24.40 -10.07 -22.44
N ALA A 312 24.69 -11.36 -22.22
CA ALA A 312 26.05 -11.87 -22.28
C ALA A 312 26.73 -11.53 -23.63
N GLY A 313 27.90 -10.87 -23.58
CA GLY A 313 28.68 -10.52 -24.77
C GLY A 313 28.26 -9.24 -25.49
N ALA A 314 27.30 -8.47 -24.96
CA ALA A 314 26.93 -7.15 -25.46
C ALA A 314 27.23 -6.04 -24.44
N THR A 315 27.30 -4.79 -24.90
CA THR A 315 27.37 -3.60 -24.03
C THR A 315 26.28 -2.60 -24.42
N VAL A 316 25.66 -1.98 -23.41
CA VAL A 316 24.69 -0.89 -23.59
C VAL A 316 25.11 0.26 -22.68
N GLY A 317 25.41 1.40 -23.27
CA GLY A 317 25.72 2.65 -22.55
C GLY A 317 24.64 3.70 -22.77
N SER A 318 24.65 4.74 -21.95
CA SER A 318 23.83 5.94 -22.12
C SER A 318 24.55 7.16 -21.55
N LEU A 319 24.07 8.37 -21.90
CA LEU A 319 24.55 9.59 -21.26
C LEU A 319 24.15 9.59 -19.78
N GLY A 320 25.12 9.62 -18.87
CA GLY A 320 24.87 9.59 -17.42
C GLY A 320 24.57 8.19 -16.85
N GLY A 321 24.62 7.12 -17.66
CA GLY A 321 24.57 5.73 -17.20
C GLY A 321 23.20 5.15 -16.87
N SER A 322 22.12 5.93 -16.92
CA SER A 322 20.75 5.42 -16.74
C SER A 322 20.28 4.61 -17.94
N LEU A 323 19.82 3.38 -17.71
CA LEU A 323 19.28 2.49 -18.74
C LEU A 323 17.78 2.23 -18.59
N SER A 324 17.08 3.03 -17.78
CA SER A 324 15.64 2.96 -17.63
C SER A 324 14.95 4.17 -18.25
N THR A 325 13.73 4.00 -18.76
CA THR A 325 12.92 5.08 -19.32
C THR A 325 12.41 6.06 -18.26
N ASP A 326 12.40 7.36 -18.59
CA ASP A 326 12.10 8.46 -17.64
C ASP A 326 10.62 8.59 -17.22
N GLY A 327 9.74 7.77 -17.80
CA GLY A 327 8.31 7.80 -17.53
C GLY A 327 7.50 7.25 -18.68
N GLN A 328 6.19 7.16 -18.48
CA GLN A 328 5.29 6.75 -19.55
C GLN A 328 5.41 7.71 -20.75
N LYS A 329 5.37 7.16 -21.96
CA LYS A 329 5.62 7.83 -23.25
C LYS A 329 7.07 8.19 -23.55
N SER A 330 8.02 7.86 -22.67
CA SER A 330 9.44 7.95 -23.01
C SER A 330 9.79 7.00 -24.16
N ALA A 331 10.53 7.51 -25.13
CA ALA A 331 11.08 6.76 -26.26
C ALA A 331 12.61 6.71 -26.14
N VAL A 332 13.17 5.52 -26.34
CA VAL A 332 14.60 5.23 -26.26
C VAL A 332 14.99 4.47 -27.51
N SER A 333 15.92 5.02 -28.29
CA SER A 333 16.48 4.34 -29.45
C SER A 333 17.83 3.72 -29.10
N LEU A 334 18.02 2.47 -29.54
CA LEU A 334 19.32 1.81 -29.51
C LEU A 334 20.08 2.12 -30.79
N LEU A 335 21.22 2.79 -30.67
CA LEU A 335 22.12 3.08 -31.78
C LEU A 335 23.35 2.16 -31.70
N PRO A 336 23.72 1.48 -32.78
CA PRO A 336 24.92 0.65 -32.81
C PRO A 336 26.15 1.56 -32.89
N ILE A 337 27.09 1.38 -31.96
CA ILE A 337 28.36 2.13 -31.90
C ILE A 337 29.59 1.23 -32.14
N GLY A 338 29.37 -0.08 -32.24
CA GLY A 338 30.40 -1.07 -32.54
C GLY A 338 29.79 -2.48 -32.58
N THR A 339 30.63 -3.50 -32.73
CA THR A 339 30.20 -4.90 -32.68
C THR A 339 29.64 -5.23 -31.29
N ASN A 340 28.35 -5.61 -31.23
CA ASN A 340 27.62 -5.89 -29.99
C ASN A 340 27.66 -4.73 -28.96
N ALA A 341 27.93 -3.50 -29.40
CA ALA A 341 28.01 -2.32 -28.55
C ALA A 341 26.98 -1.29 -28.97
N TYR A 342 26.14 -0.86 -28.03
CA TYR A 342 25.00 0.01 -28.29
C TYR A 342 25.00 1.21 -27.36
N LEU A 343 24.58 2.36 -27.89
CA LEU A 343 24.27 3.56 -27.13
C LEU A 343 22.75 3.73 -27.10
N ALA A 344 22.17 3.69 -25.91
CA ALA A 344 20.78 4.04 -25.67
C ALA A 344 20.66 5.57 -25.59
N VAL A 345 19.83 6.15 -26.47
CA VAL A 345 19.60 7.60 -26.56
C VAL A 345 18.10 7.88 -26.50
N GLY A 346 17.72 8.95 -25.80
CA GLY A 346 16.31 9.33 -25.62
C GLY A 346 16.00 9.74 -24.19
N ALA A 347 14.73 9.65 -23.81
CA ALA A 347 14.26 9.98 -22.46
C ALA A 347 14.60 8.85 -21.48
N LEU A 348 15.87 8.81 -21.07
CA LEU A 348 16.44 7.89 -20.10
C LEU A 348 16.64 8.61 -18.77
N GLY A 349 16.33 7.94 -17.67
CA GLY A 349 16.27 8.54 -16.35
C GLY A 349 15.12 7.94 -15.56
N SER A 350 14.99 8.35 -14.32
CA SER A 350 13.69 8.39 -13.68
C SER A 350 13.64 9.78 -13.07
N PHE A 351 12.63 10.57 -13.40
CA PHE A 351 12.48 11.92 -12.85
C PHE A 351 12.51 11.86 -11.32
N VAL A 352 11.94 10.79 -10.76
CA VAL A 352 11.97 10.48 -9.32
C VAL A 352 13.41 10.23 -8.84
N GLU A 353 14.23 9.51 -9.60
CA GLU A 353 15.65 9.27 -9.26
C GLU A 353 16.49 10.55 -9.29
N ALA A 354 16.29 11.37 -10.32
CA ALA A 354 17.01 12.62 -10.51
C ALA A 354 16.67 13.62 -9.39
N VAL A 355 15.38 13.75 -9.05
CA VAL A 355 14.92 14.60 -7.94
C VAL A 355 15.40 14.06 -6.59
N TYR A 356 15.32 12.75 -6.36
CA TYR A 356 15.82 12.13 -5.13
C TYR A 356 17.32 12.36 -4.94
N THR A 357 18.12 12.18 -5.99
CA THR A 357 19.57 12.43 -5.97
C THR A 357 19.89 13.90 -5.71
N ALA A 358 19.15 14.83 -6.33
CA ALA A 358 19.33 16.26 -6.11
C ALA A 358 19.01 16.65 -4.66
N LEU A 359 17.87 16.19 -4.12
CA LEU A 359 17.46 16.45 -2.74
C LEU A 359 18.46 15.88 -1.72
N LYS A 360 18.97 14.67 -1.96
CA LYS A 360 20.04 14.04 -1.17
C LYS A 360 21.30 14.92 -1.07
N SER A 361 21.66 15.63 -2.14
CA SER A 361 22.83 16.53 -2.11
C SER A 361 22.58 17.90 -1.46
N ILE A 362 21.33 18.39 -1.49
CA ILE A 362 20.97 19.74 -1.04
C ILE A 362 20.62 19.75 0.45
N ILE A 363 19.97 18.70 0.94
CA ILE A 363 19.55 18.60 2.33
C ILE A 363 20.75 18.09 3.15
N VAL A 364 21.19 18.90 4.09
CA VAL A 364 22.31 18.58 5.00
C VAL A 364 21.79 18.57 6.43
N ASP A 365 22.28 17.64 7.23
CA ASP A 365 21.96 17.55 8.66
C ASP A 365 22.41 18.83 9.40
N GLY A 366 21.46 19.52 10.01
CA GLY A 366 21.73 20.55 11.00
C GLY A 366 21.94 19.96 12.39
N SER A 367 22.34 20.77 13.38
CA SER A 367 22.39 20.31 14.77
C SER A 367 21.03 19.78 15.22
N ASN A 368 21.00 18.58 15.81
CA ASN A 368 19.80 17.86 16.26
C ASN A 368 18.80 17.45 15.15
N VAL A 369 19.22 17.44 13.89
CA VAL A 369 18.42 16.92 12.77
C VAL A 369 19.21 15.78 12.13
N THR A 370 18.53 14.67 11.82
CA THR A 370 19.11 13.57 11.05
C THR A 370 18.25 13.31 9.84
N THR A 371 18.88 13.27 8.68
CA THR A 371 18.28 12.76 7.47
C THR A 371 18.63 11.30 7.28
N THR A 372 17.64 10.48 6.94
CA THR A 372 17.83 9.07 6.62
C THR A 372 17.35 8.83 5.21
N GLU A 373 18.27 8.43 4.36
CA GLU A 373 18.04 8.13 2.95
C GLU A 373 17.57 6.68 2.80
N ASN A 374 16.51 6.48 2.01
CA ASN A 374 16.11 5.15 1.57
C ASN A 374 16.17 5.10 0.04
N ASP A 375 17.32 4.69 -0.47
CA ASP A 375 17.59 4.60 -1.91
C ASP A 375 16.67 3.60 -2.61
N THR A 376 16.06 2.64 -1.90
CA THR A 376 15.10 1.70 -2.52
C THR A 376 13.72 2.33 -2.68
N ALA A 377 13.25 3.05 -1.66
CA ALA A 377 11.93 3.69 -1.68
C ALA A 377 11.93 5.12 -2.27
N LYS A 378 13.10 5.69 -2.55
CA LYS A 378 13.30 7.09 -3.00
C LYS A 378 12.70 8.13 -2.05
N THR A 379 12.87 7.89 -0.75
CA THR A 379 12.42 8.80 0.32
C THR A 379 13.58 9.27 1.17
N ILE A 380 13.57 10.55 1.55
CA ILE A 380 14.46 11.11 2.56
C ILE A 380 13.59 11.39 3.79
N THR A 381 13.83 10.67 4.87
CA THR A 381 13.15 10.91 6.13
C THR A 381 13.94 11.95 6.92
N ILE A 382 13.32 13.08 7.23
CA ILE A 382 13.90 14.09 8.11
C ILE A 382 13.33 13.87 9.51
N SER A 383 14.20 13.49 10.43
CA SER A 383 13.86 13.31 11.83
C SER A 383 14.61 14.33 12.67
N ALA A 384 14.04 14.75 13.80
CA ALA A 384 14.90 15.26 14.86
C ALA A 384 15.84 14.11 15.28
N ALA A 385 17.12 14.38 15.47
CA ALA A 385 18.17 13.43 15.87
C ALA A 385 17.98 12.86 17.30
N GLY A 386 16.76 12.92 17.81
CA GLY A 386 16.39 12.86 19.20
C GLY A 386 15.43 14.00 19.46
N GLY A 387 14.16 13.68 19.75
CA GLY A 387 13.33 14.62 20.50
C GLY A 387 14.15 15.04 21.71
N GLY A 388 14.41 16.35 21.83
CA GLY A 388 15.50 16.92 22.63
C GLY A 388 15.75 16.06 23.84
N GLY A 389 16.87 15.32 23.82
CA GLY A 389 17.12 14.25 24.77
C GLY A 389 16.77 14.77 26.14
N GLY A 390 15.70 14.23 26.72
CA GLY A 390 15.31 14.58 28.08
C GLY A 390 16.57 14.54 28.92
N ILE A 391 16.71 15.50 29.84
CA ILE A 391 17.90 15.56 30.71
C ILE A 391 18.13 14.15 31.23
N ALA A 392 19.30 13.60 30.90
CA ALA A 392 19.53 12.17 31.05
C ALA A 392 19.18 11.73 32.47
N ASP A 393 18.60 10.55 32.61
CA ASP A 393 18.38 10.00 33.94
C ASP A 393 19.68 9.94 34.72
N GLY A 394 19.56 10.15 36.02
CA GLY A 394 20.63 10.23 36.96
C GLY A 394 20.42 11.37 37.93
N ASP A 395 21.12 11.25 39.03
CA ASP A 395 21.24 12.30 40.03
C ASP A 395 21.94 13.55 39.47
N LYS A 396 21.32 14.72 39.69
CA LYS A 396 21.83 16.06 39.31
C LYS A 396 22.32 16.83 40.53
N GLY A 397 22.53 16.14 41.64
CA GLY A 397 23.12 16.62 42.88
C GLY A 397 22.07 16.96 43.92
N ASP A 398 21.19 17.91 43.62
CA ASP A 398 20.05 18.23 44.49
C ASP A 398 18.75 17.58 43.98
N ILE A 399 18.80 17.05 42.77
CA ILE A 399 17.64 16.59 42.03
C ILE A 399 18.00 15.32 41.27
N THR A 400 17.38 14.20 41.60
CA THR A 400 17.45 12.99 40.80
C THR A 400 16.47 13.02 39.64
N VAL A 401 17.00 12.83 38.42
CA VAL A 401 16.20 12.70 37.19
C VAL A 401 16.04 11.23 36.84
N SER A 402 14.83 10.79 36.51
CA SER A 402 14.53 9.40 36.14
C SER A 402 13.41 9.32 35.08
N GLY A 403 13.24 8.16 34.43
CA GLY A 403 12.21 7.97 33.40
C GLY A 403 12.53 8.63 32.05
N SER A 404 13.81 8.67 31.68
CA SER A 404 14.38 9.40 30.54
C SER A 404 14.07 10.90 30.54
N GLY A 405 14.28 11.56 31.69
CA GLY A 405 14.04 13.00 31.85
C GLY A 405 12.61 13.35 32.25
N ALA A 406 11.73 12.36 32.43
CA ALA A 406 10.32 12.56 32.74
C ALA A 406 10.02 12.79 34.23
N THR A 407 10.90 12.38 35.15
CA THR A 407 10.72 12.44 36.61
C THR A 407 11.90 13.14 37.27
N TRP A 408 11.66 14.10 38.15
CA TRP A 408 12.68 14.88 38.84
C TRP A 408 12.34 14.94 40.32
N THR A 409 13.19 14.39 41.19
CA THR A 409 12.99 14.35 42.64
C THR A 409 14.07 15.14 43.33
N ILE A 410 13.71 16.15 44.11
CA ILE A 410 14.66 16.73 45.05
C ILE A 410 15.01 15.64 46.04
N ASP A 411 16.30 15.40 46.22
CA ASP A 411 16.72 14.36 47.13
C ASP A 411 16.32 14.75 48.56
N ALA A 412 15.98 13.77 49.39
CA ALA A 412 15.66 14.05 50.80
C ALA A 412 16.81 14.85 51.44
N ASP A 413 16.45 15.85 52.24
CA ASP A 413 17.39 16.78 52.89
C ASP A 413 18.23 17.69 51.95
N ALA A 414 17.88 17.80 50.67
CA ALA A 414 18.65 18.63 49.74
C ALA A 414 18.44 20.13 49.95
N VAL A 415 17.32 20.59 50.54
CA VAL A 415 17.05 22.03 50.74
C VAL A 415 17.31 22.45 52.18
N ASN A 416 18.58 22.69 52.45
CA ASN A 416 19.03 23.06 53.78
C ASN A 416 18.85 24.55 54.08
N ASN A 417 19.05 24.88 55.34
CA ASN A 417 18.87 26.21 55.87
C ASN A 417 19.84 27.31 55.39
N ALA A 418 20.84 26.95 54.59
CA ALA A 418 21.73 27.88 53.90
C ALA A 418 21.23 28.22 52.50
N LYS A 419 20.59 27.25 51.84
CA LYS A 419 19.61 27.57 50.80
C LYS A 419 18.46 28.40 51.40
N LEU A 420 18.26 28.35 52.74
CA LEU A 420 17.43 29.30 53.51
C LEU A 420 18.12 30.62 54.01
N ALA A 421 19.43 30.87 53.83
CA ALA A 421 20.15 32.15 54.09
C ALA A 421 20.59 32.55 55.54
N ASN A 422 21.25 33.73 55.66
CA ASN A 422 21.77 34.35 56.90
C ASN A 422 20.66 34.77 57.88
N MET A 423 20.94 34.66 59.19
CA MET A 423 20.00 35.02 60.27
C MET A 423 20.01 36.50 60.61
N GLY A 424 18.81 37.04 60.81
CA GLY A 424 18.64 38.34 61.45
C GLY A 424 19.05 38.33 62.93
N SER A 425 19.45 39.48 63.45
CA SER A 425 19.66 39.67 64.89
C SER A 425 18.37 39.35 65.68
N GLY A 426 18.50 38.71 66.85
CA GLY A 426 17.36 38.34 67.70
C GLY A 426 16.64 37.04 67.29
N THR A 427 17.25 36.25 66.40
CA THR A 427 16.74 34.96 65.94
C THR A 427 17.76 33.83 66.17
N LEU A 428 17.32 32.57 66.09
CA LEU A 428 18.05 31.36 66.49
C LEU A 428 17.68 30.20 65.54
N LYS A 429 18.64 29.60 64.81
CA LYS A 429 18.26 28.43 63.98
C LYS A 429 17.77 27.32 64.90
N GLY A 430 16.64 26.73 64.58
CA GLY A 430 16.10 25.61 65.30
C GLY A 430 14.90 25.09 64.56
N ARG A 431 14.17 24.25 65.27
CA ARG A 431 12.87 23.83 64.81
C ARG A 431 11.95 24.03 65.99
N ALA A 432 11.33 25.21 66.02
CA ALA A 432 10.17 25.37 66.87
C ALA A 432 9.05 24.46 66.38
N SER A 433 9.13 24.13 65.08
CA SER A 433 8.26 23.18 64.44
C SER A 433 8.48 21.76 64.98
N ALA A 434 7.40 21.19 65.48
CA ALA A 434 7.34 19.81 65.92
C ALA A 434 7.59 18.84 64.74
N GLY A 435 8.26 17.73 65.02
CA GLY A 435 8.66 16.73 64.02
C GLY A 435 9.99 17.05 63.34
N THR A 436 10.42 16.18 62.42
CA THR A 436 11.67 16.30 61.65
C THR A 436 11.47 17.16 60.41
N GLY A 437 12.46 17.96 60.05
CA GLY A 437 12.46 18.75 58.81
C GLY A 437 13.63 19.73 58.80
N ASP A 438 13.68 20.53 57.73
CA ASP A 438 14.77 21.49 57.54
C ASP A 438 14.78 22.60 58.61
N PRO A 439 15.95 23.22 58.89
CA PRO A 439 16.09 24.19 60.00
C PRO A 439 15.50 25.59 59.73
N GLU A 440 15.17 26.33 60.80
CA GLU A 440 14.48 27.64 60.76
C GLU A 440 15.10 28.69 61.68
N ASP A 441 15.09 29.98 61.34
CA ASP A 441 15.53 31.09 62.20
C ASP A 441 14.41 31.48 63.17
N LEU A 442 14.42 30.89 64.35
CA LEU A 442 13.45 31.08 65.41
C LEU A 442 13.66 32.37 66.19
N THR A 443 12.60 33.14 66.38
CA THR A 443 12.62 34.33 67.23
C THR A 443 12.65 33.98 68.73
N ALA A 444 12.99 34.96 69.57
CA ALA A 444 12.93 34.81 71.02
C ALA A 444 11.56 34.32 71.55
N GLU A 445 10.46 34.67 70.89
CA GLU A 445 9.11 34.21 71.24
C GLU A 445 8.92 32.72 70.98
N GLN A 446 9.32 32.25 69.81
CA GLN A 446 9.26 30.83 69.46
C GLN A 446 10.10 30.01 70.43
N VAL A 447 11.24 30.56 70.83
CA VAL A 447 12.11 29.99 71.86
C VAL A 447 11.41 29.97 73.22
N ARG A 448 10.75 31.05 73.67
CA ARG A 448 9.99 31.08 74.94
C ARG A 448 8.84 30.09 74.98
N THR A 449 8.17 29.93 73.84
CA THR A 449 7.10 28.95 73.67
C THR A 449 7.63 27.53 73.76
N LEU A 450 8.74 27.21 73.07
CA LEU A 450 9.38 25.90 73.21
C LEU A 450 9.77 25.59 74.66
N LEU A 451 10.12 26.63 75.41
CA LEU A 451 10.52 26.56 76.81
C LEU A 451 9.35 26.64 77.81
N ASN A 452 8.12 26.80 77.33
CA ASN A 452 6.91 26.93 78.14
C ASN A 452 6.98 28.05 79.20
N VAL A 453 7.52 29.22 78.83
CA VAL A 453 7.54 30.42 79.66
C VAL A 453 6.73 31.52 79.00
N ALA A 454 5.89 32.20 79.79
CA ALA A 454 5.09 33.29 79.26
C ALA A 454 5.97 34.46 78.84
N ASP A 455 5.64 35.07 77.71
CA ASP A 455 6.21 36.36 77.34
C ASP A 455 5.98 37.35 78.48
N GLY A 456 7.07 37.95 78.96
CA GLY A 456 7.01 38.94 80.02
C GLY A 456 6.34 38.43 81.29
N ALA A 457 6.76 37.30 81.86
CA ALA A 457 6.39 36.97 83.24
C ALA A 457 6.45 38.24 84.13
N THR A 458 5.32 38.62 84.74
CA THR A 458 5.09 39.88 85.50
C THR A 458 5.32 41.21 84.76
N ALA A 459 5.30 41.22 83.44
CA ALA A 459 5.45 42.43 82.66
C ALA A 459 4.17 43.29 82.78
N ASN A 460 4.23 44.26 83.69
CA ASN A 460 3.30 45.37 83.87
C ASN A 460 1.86 45.05 84.33
N ALA A 461 1.64 44.02 85.17
CA ALA A 461 0.33 43.80 85.79
C ALA A 461 -0.05 44.93 86.78
N SER A 462 -1.36 45.29 86.87
CA SER A 462 -1.85 46.44 87.67
C SER A 462 -2.25 46.08 89.12
N ASP A 463 -2.16 47.07 90.01
CA ASP A 463 -2.33 46.88 91.46
C ASP A 463 -3.70 46.31 91.87
N THR A 464 -4.79 46.71 91.21
CA THR A 464 -6.14 46.19 91.54
C THR A 464 -6.24 44.67 91.36
N TYR A 465 -5.53 44.14 90.35
CA TYR A 465 -5.53 42.71 90.04
C TYR A 465 -4.68 41.90 91.02
N LEU A 466 -3.58 42.49 91.49
CA LEU A 466 -2.65 41.87 92.44
C LEU A 466 -3.13 41.96 93.90
N LEU A 467 -3.99 42.94 94.24
CA LEU A 467 -4.45 43.22 95.62
C LEU A 467 -5.80 42.57 96.00
N ASN A 468 -6.54 41.98 95.06
CA ASN A 468 -7.77 41.28 95.38
C ASN A 468 -7.47 40.05 96.24
N ARG A 469 -7.93 40.02 97.50
CA ARG A 469 -7.63 38.93 98.45
C ARG A 469 -8.11 37.56 98.02
N ALA A 470 -9.11 37.48 97.14
CA ALA A 470 -9.50 36.22 96.53
C ALA A 470 -8.38 35.60 95.67
N ASN A 471 -7.47 36.44 95.16
CA ASN A 471 -6.33 36.07 94.33
C ASN A 471 -5.03 35.94 95.14
N HIS A 472 -5.07 36.24 96.45
CA HIS A 472 -3.95 36.00 97.35
C HIS A 472 -3.96 34.54 97.82
N SER A 473 -2.85 33.84 97.61
CA SER A 473 -2.56 32.59 98.29
C SER A 473 -1.82 32.88 99.60
N GLY A 474 -2.51 32.82 100.76
CA GLY A 474 -1.89 32.97 102.10
C GLY A 474 -2.83 33.40 103.24
N THR A 475 -2.41 33.21 104.50
CA THR A 475 -3.22 33.43 105.72
C THR A 475 -3.18 34.89 106.22
N GLN A 476 -4.29 35.42 106.76
CA GLN A 476 -4.39 36.80 107.27
C GLN A 476 -5.19 36.89 108.59
N ALA A 477 -4.72 37.69 109.55
CA ALA A 477 -5.34 37.84 110.87
C ALA A 477 -6.57 38.76 110.87
N ILE A 478 -7.51 38.56 111.80
CA ILE A 478 -8.81 39.29 111.83
C ILE A 478 -8.65 40.79 112.04
N SER A 479 -7.68 41.22 112.87
CA SER A 479 -7.43 42.63 113.15
C SER A 479 -7.01 43.44 111.91
N THR A 480 -6.54 42.77 110.85
CA THR A 480 -6.17 43.45 109.60
C THR A 480 -7.36 43.68 108.67
N VAL A 481 -8.58 43.31 109.10
CA VAL A 481 -9.83 43.48 108.34
C VAL A 481 -10.80 44.34 109.15
N ALA A 482 -10.92 45.61 108.77
CA ALA A 482 -11.76 46.58 109.44
C ALA A 482 -13.24 46.15 109.48
N GLY A 483 -13.91 46.35 110.63
CA GLY A 483 -15.34 46.10 110.85
C GLY A 483 -15.74 44.64 111.13
N LEU A 484 -14.81 43.68 110.95
CA LEU A 484 -15.10 42.27 111.21
C LEU A 484 -15.26 41.97 112.72
N GLN A 485 -14.58 42.71 113.58
CA GLN A 485 -14.68 42.57 115.04
C GLN A 485 -16.05 43.02 115.57
N ASP A 486 -16.53 44.19 115.13
CA ASP A 486 -17.80 44.76 115.57
C ASP A 486 -19.00 43.87 115.21
N ALA A 487 -18.93 43.22 114.04
CA ALA A 487 -19.94 42.27 113.59
C ALA A 487 -20.05 41.04 114.50
N LEU A 488 -18.93 40.58 115.05
CA LEU A 488 -18.88 39.44 115.97
C LEU A 488 -19.37 39.83 117.37
N ASP A 489 -19.00 41.01 117.86
CA ASP A 489 -19.39 41.51 119.20
C ASP A 489 -20.90 41.74 119.32
N SER A 490 -21.59 42.04 118.21
CA SER A 490 -23.05 42.19 118.14
C SER A 490 -23.86 40.92 118.47
N LYS A 491 -23.20 39.77 118.65
CA LYS A 491 -23.84 38.47 118.92
C LYS A 491 -23.81 38.03 120.40
N ALA A 492 -23.36 38.88 121.33
CA ALA A 492 -23.29 38.56 122.77
C ALA A 492 -24.59 38.89 123.57
N PRO A 493 -24.89 38.25 124.73
CA PRO A 493 -26.13 38.45 125.51
C PRO A 493 -26.32 39.87 126.10
N ALA A 494 -27.55 40.39 126.13
CA ALA A 494 -27.88 41.77 126.51
C ALA A 494 -28.03 42.01 128.04
N ALA A 495 -27.61 43.19 128.52
CA ALA A 495 -27.74 43.64 129.91
C ALA A 495 -29.19 44.03 130.29
N LEU A 496 -29.55 43.98 131.59
CA LEU A 496 -30.88 44.38 132.09
C LEU A 496 -31.11 45.88 131.94
N GLY A 497 -32.28 46.29 131.45
CA GLY A 497 -32.68 47.70 131.37
C GLY A 497 -33.00 48.30 132.75
N VAL A 498 -33.02 49.63 132.87
CA VAL A 498 -33.43 50.35 134.10
C VAL A 498 -34.42 51.47 133.73
N ASN A 499 -35.62 51.46 134.32
CA ASN A 499 -36.66 52.47 134.15
C ASN A 499 -36.95 53.16 135.49
N THR A 500 -36.72 54.46 135.62
CA THR A 500 -36.95 55.19 136.88
C THR A 500 -38.21 56.05 136.80
N GLN A 501 -39.13 55.83 137.72
CA GLN A 501 -40.45 56.45 137.80
C GLN A 501 -40.58 57.26 139.09
N THR A 502 -40.96 58.53 139.00
CA THR A 502 -41.03 59.48 140.13
C THR A 502 -42.46 59.86 140.54
N GLY A 503 -43.45 59.57 139.68
CA GLY A 503 -44.86 59.88 139.91
C GLY A 503 -45.53 59.01 140.99
N ALA A 504 -46.67 59.48 141.49
CA ALA A 504 -47.42 58.82 142.57
C ALA A 504 -48.05 57.47 142.13
N ASN A 505 -48.48 57.34 140.88
CA ASN A 505 -49.02 56.08 140.34
C ASN A 505 -48.31 55.75 139.03
N TYR A 506 -47.92 54.48 138.87
CA TYR A 506 -47.35 53.98 137.61
C TYR A 506 -48.01 52.65 137.26
N THR A 507 -48.39 52.45 136.00
CA THR A 507 -48.87 51.14 135.52
C THR A 507 -47.78 50.57 134.63
N LEU A 508 -47.38 49.32 134.89
CA LEU A 508 -46.29 48.69 134.15
C LEU A 508 -46.56 48.64 132.64
N GLN A 509 -45.53 48.87 131.84
CA GLN A 509 -45.59 48.84 130.38
C GLN A 509 -44.63 47.78 129.82
N LEU A 510 -44.86 47.29 128.60
CA LEU A 510 -44.08 46.18 128.03
C LEU A 510 -42.56 46.46 127.99
N THR A 511 -42.17 47.73 127.87
CA THR A 511 -40.76 48.18 127.94
C THR A 511 -40.08 47.89 129.28
N ASP A 512 -40.85 47.63 130.33
CA ASP A 512 -40.32 47.25 131.64
C ASP A 512 -39.86 45.78 131.69
N ARG A 513 -40.12 45.00 130.64
CA ARG A 513 -39.70 43.61 130.56
C ARG A 513 -38.18 43.48 130.68
N ASN A 514 -37.74 42.57 131.53
CA ASN A 514 -36.33 42.27 131.82
C ASN A 514 -35.56 43.52 132.23
N SER A 515 -36.23 44.38 132.99
CA SER A 515 -35.69 45.65 133.48
C SER A 515 -36.00 45.83 134.97
N VAL A 516 -35.34 46.82 135.57
CA VAL A 516 -35.61 47.29 136.92
C VAL A 516 -36.43 48.57 136.85
N VAL A 517 -37.64 48.56 137.42
CA VAL A 517 -38.49 49.73 137.61
C VAL A 517 -38.20 50.35 138.98
N ASN A 518 -37.44 51.45 138.99
CA ASN A 518 -37.13 52.22 140.19
C ASN A 518 -38.26 53.19 140.53
N ARG A 519 -38.93 52.99 141.66
CA ARG A 519 -39.91 53.93 142.22
C ARG A 519 -39.21 54.97 143.08
N ASN A 520 -38.86 56.09 142.47
CA ASN A 520 -38.09 57.17 143.09
C ASN A 520 -38.98 58.36 143.46
N SER A 521 -39.83 58.20 144.48
CA SER A 521 -40.67 59.28 144.99
C SER A 521 -40.50 59.44 146.50
N GLY A 522 -40.53 60.67 146.99
CA GLY A 522 -40.52 60.97 148.43
C GLY A 522 -41.89 60.82 149.09
N SER A 523 -42.95 60.63 148.30
CA SER A 523 -44.32 60.38 148.76
C SER A 523 -44.73 58.95 148.44
N SER A 524 -45.70 58.42 149.21
CA SER A 524 -46.24 57.07 148.95
C SER A 524 -46.73 56.96 147.51
N ASN A 525 -46.39 55.85 146.87
CA ASN A 525 -46.62 55.65 145.47
C ASN A 525 -47.06 54.21 145.18
N THR A 526 -47.78 54.02 144.07
CA THR A 526 -48.28 52.73 143.64
C THR A 526 -47.70 52.34 142.28
N THR A 527 -47.49 51.04 142.13
CA THR A 527 -47.13 50.39 140.87
C THR A 527 -48.19 49.34 140.57
N THR A 528 -48.97 49.59 139.53
CA THR A 528 -50.07 48.71 139.13
C THR A 528 -49.57 47.71 138.10
N VAL A 529 -49.81 46.43 138.37
CA VAL A 529 -49.69 45.38 137.35
C VAL A 529 -50.98 45.42 136.51
N PRO A 530 -50.91 45.82 135.23
CA PRO A 530 -52.11 45.92 134.39
C PRO A 530 -52.68 44.53 134.05
N PRO A 531 -53.98 44.43 133.73
CA PRO A 531 -54.50 43.24 133.09
C PRO A 531 -53.81 43.03 131.73
N ASN A 532 -53.68 41.77 131.34
CA ASN A 532 -53.04 41.29 130.13
C ASN A 532 -53.75 41.82 128.88
N SER A 533 -55.04 42.12 128.99
CA SER A 533 -55.83 42.77 127.94
C SER A 533 -55.43 44.24 127.71
N ALA A 534 -54.83 44.91 128.70
CA ALA A 534 -54.32 46.28 128.55
C ALA A 534 -52.83 46.31 128.19
N VAL A 535 -52.00 45.49 128.85
CA VAL A 535 -50.58 45.34 128.52
C VAL A 535 -50.19 43.87 128.58
N ALA A 536 -50.02 43.25 127.40
CA ALA A 536 -49.70 41.84 127.26
C ALA A 536 -48.19 41.59 127.43
N PHE A 537 -47.73 41.41 128.66
CA PHE A 537 -46.39 40.88 128.92
C PHE A 537 -46.32 39.40 128.51
N PRO A 538 -45.27 38.93 127.81
CA PRO A 538 -45.04 37.50 127.61
C PRO A 538 -44.83 36.76 128.94
N VAL A 539 -45.32 35.53 129.07
CA VAL A 539 -45.01 34.65 130.22
C VAL A 539 -43.49 34.46 130.32
N GLY A 540 -42.93 34.52 131.53
CA GLY A 540 -41.48 34.52 131.78
C GLY A 540 -40.83 35.90 131.75
N SER A 541 -41.59 36.97 131.46
CA SER A 541 -41.11 38.34 131.68
C SER A 541 -40.85 38.59 133.15
N THR A 542 -39.69 39.17 133.45
CA THR A 542 -39.33 39.61 134.79
C THR A 542 -39.34 41.13 134.84
N VAL A 543 -39.88 41.68 135.91
CA VAL A 543 -39.79 43.12 136.19
C VAL A 543 -39.40 43.26 137.64
N VAL A 544 -38.30 43.94 137.92
CA VAL A 544 -37.85 44.16 139.29
C VAL A 544 -38.36 45.52 139.74
N ILE A 545 -39.19 45.58 140.77
CA ILE A 545 -39.62 46.83 141.38
C ILE A 545 -38.65 47.19 142.50
N HIS A 546 -38.09 48.39 142.45
CA HIS A 546 -37.13 48.89 143.41
C HIS A 546 -37.67 50.15 144.07
N GLN A 547 -37.83 50.18 145.38
CA GLN A 547 -38.18 51.42 146.09
C GLN A 547 -36.94 52.30 146.23
N LEU A 548 -36.64 53.12 145.23
CA LEU A 548 -35.48 54.00 145.26
C LEU A 548 -35.71 55.25 146.14
N GLY A 549 -36.94 55.75 146.18
CA GLY A 549 -37.33 56.92 146.98
C GLY A 549 -37.80 56.56 148.39
N THR A 550 -37.95 57.57 149.26
CA THR A 550 -38.36 57.37 150.66
C THR A 550 -39.85 57.08 150.85
N GLY A 551 -40.68 57.35 149.84
CA GLY A 551 -42.11 57.07 149.88
C GLY A 551 -42.42 55.59 149.75
N ALA A 552 -43.35 55.08 150.57
CA ALA A 552 -43.77 53.68 150.55
C ALA A 552 -44.27 53.29 149.15
N SER A 553 -43.66 52.26 148.55
CA SER A 553 -43.98 51.81 147.20
C SER A 553 -44.84 50.54 147.28
N SER A 554 -46.10 50.70 146.92
CA SER A 554 -47.09 49.61 146.92
C SER A 554 -47.23 49.02 145.52
N ILE A 555 -47.33 47.71 145.43
CA ILE A 555 -47.67 46.98 144.21
C ILE A 555 -49.16 46.64 144.28
N VAL A 556 -49.89 46.99 143.24
CA VAL A 556 -51.34 46.79 143.18
C VAL A 556 -51.69 45.94 141.97
N ALA A 557 -52.62 45.02 142.16
CA ALA A 557 -53.21 44.26 141.06
C ALA A 557 -54.25 45.13 140.34
N GLY A 558 -54.10 45.27 139.01
CA GLY A 558 -55.17 45.82 138.17
C GLY A 558 -56.41 44.92 138.18
N ALA A 559 -57.50 45.39 137.58
CA ALA A 559 -58.76 44.64 137.53
C ALA A 559 -58.57 43.23 136.93
N GLY A 560 -58.93 42.19 137.67
CA GLY A 560 -58.79 40.78 137.25
C GLY A 560 -57.39 40.17 137.42
N VAL A 561 -56.38 40.96 137.81
CA VAL A 561 -55.02 40.46 138.03
C VAL A 561 -54.90 39.78 139.39
N THR A 562 -54.24 38.63 139.43
CA THR A 562 -53.86 37.95 140.67
C THR A 562 -52.35 38.04 140.88
N ILE A 563 -51.94 38.71 141.96
CA ILE A 563 -50.53 38.76 142.39
C ILE A 563 -50.36 37.82 143.58
N ARG A 564 -49.71 36.68 143.34
CA ARG A 564 -49.34 35.71 144.37
C ARG A 564 -48.11 36.21 145.12
N LYS A 565 -48.18 36.17 146.45
CA LYS A 565 -47.09 36.50 147.37
C LYS A 565 -47.06 35.52 148.53
N ARG A 566 -45.95 35.48 149.28
CA ARG A 566 -45.86 34.71 150.53
C ARG A 566 -46.90 35.20 151.55
N ALA A 567 -47.43 34.28 152.36
CA ALA A 567 -48.37 34.61 153.44
C ALA A 567 -47.76 35.62 154.44
N ASN A 568 -48.60 36.42 155.11
CA ASN A 568 -48.22 37.45 156.09
C ASN A 568 -47.22 38.50 155.56
N ARG A 569 -47.35 38.85 154.28
CA ARG A 569 -46.67 39.98 153.65
C ARG A 569 -47.70 40.90 152.99
N ASN A 570 -47.46 42.20 153.03
CA ASN A 570 -48.19 43.19 152.23
C ASN A 570 -47.57 43.28 150.84
N LEU A 571 -48.34 43.72 149.84
CA LEU A 571 -47.78 44.12 148.54
C LEU A 571 -47.23 45.55 148.62
N THR A 572 -46.45 45.83 149.65
CA THR A 572 -45.71 47.08 149.82
C THR A 572 -44.28 46.70 150.13
N LEU A 573 -43.34 47.39 149.50
CA LEU A 573 -41.92 47.15 149.75
C LEU A 573 -41.56 47.55 151.19
N SER A 574 -40.65 46.81 151.82
CA SER A 574 -40.37 46.93 153.27
C SER A 574 -39.66 48.23 153.68
N GLY A 575 -39.17 49.02 152.74
CA GLY A 575 -38.50 50.30 152.98
C GLY A 575 -37.73 50.80 151.77
N GLN A 576 -37.02 51.92 151.94
CA GLN A 576 -36.13 52.44 150.89
C GLN A 576 -35.04 51.41 150.56
N TYR A 577 -34.76 51.23 149.28
CA TYR A 577 -33.86 50.25 148.65
C TYR A 577 -34.33 48.80 148.65
N ALA A 578 -35.54 48.51 149.14
CA ALA A 578 -36.12 47.19 149.00
C ALA A 578 -36.40 46.87 147.51
N LEU A 579 -36.27 45.59 147.16
CA LEU A 579 -36.51 45.08 145.81
C LEU A 579 -37.54 43.95 145.85
N ALA A 580 -38.50 43.99 144.95
CA ALA A 580 -39.45 42.92 144.72
C ALA A 580 -39.55 42.60 143.23
N THR A 581 -39.32 41.35 142.88
CA THR A 581 -39.41 40.89 141.50
C THR A 581 -40.80 40.36 141.22
N LEU A 582 -41.39 40.89 140.16
CA LEU A 582 -42.59 40.38 139.52
C LEU A 582 -42.18 39.46 138.38
N VAL A 583 -42.66 38.22 138.43
CA VAL A 583 -42.52 37.27 137.33
C VAL A 583 -43.89 36.90 136.83
N LYS A 584 -44.14 37.08 135.53
CA LYS A 584 -45.40 36.68 134.93
C LYS A 584 -45.41 35.17 134.73
N ILE A 585 -46.35 34.50 135.41
CA ILE A 585 -46.46 33.03 135.40
C ILE A 585 -47.69 32.54 134.63
N GLY A 586 -48.66 33.41 134.35
CA GLY A 586 -49.85 33.09 133.56
C GLY A 586 -50.57 34.33 133.03
N THR A 587 -51.68 34.13 132.32
CA THR A 587 -52.58 35.22 131.91
C THR A 587 -53.14 35.86 133.16
N ASP A 588 -52.94 37.17 133.32
CA ASP A 588 -53.32 37.93 134.52
C ASP A 588 -52.77 37.42 135.86
N GLU A 589 -51.77 36.53 135.82
CA GLU A 589 -51.22 35.88 137.02
C GLU A 589 -49.72 36.15 137.15
N TRP A 590 -49.34 36.70 138.30
CA TRP A 590 -47.98 37.09 138.60
C TRP A 590 -47.56 36.57 139.97
N VAL A 591 -46.28 36.22 140.12
CA VAL A 591 -45.67 36.01 141.43
C VAL A 591 -44.84 37.24 141.77
N CYS A 592 -45.07 37.78 142.97
CA CYS A 592 -44.23 38.81 143.56
C CYS A 592 -43.42 38.20 144.69
N SER A 593 -42.09 38.30 144.59
CA SER A 593 -41.16 37.82 145.62
C SER A 593 -40.03 38.81 145.81
N GLY A 594 -39.61 38.98 147.06
CA GLY A 594 -38.55 39.91 147.44
C GLY A 594 -38.81 40.49 148.82
N ASP A 595 -38.27 41.67 149.04
CA ASP A 595 -38.31 42.35 150.35
C ASP A 595 -39.59 43.17 150.51
N LEU A 596 -40.62 42.50 151.02
CA LEU A 596 -41.96 43.05 151.22
C LEU A 596 -42.24 43.25 152.73
N GLU A 597 -43.01 44.27 153.06
CA GLU A 597 -43.43 44.62 154.42
C GLU A 597 -44.22 43.47 155.08
N ALA A 598 -43.99 43.23 156.37
CA ALA A 598 -44.71 42.21 157.14
C ALA A 598 -46.12 42.70 157.54
N VAL A 599 -47.08 41.78 157.64
CA VAL A 599 -48.48 42.04 158.06
C VAL A 599 -48.58 42.13 159.57
#